data_AF-A0ABD3FDV2-F1
#
_entry.id   AF-A0ABD3FDV2-F1
#
_cell.length_a   1.000
_cell.length_b   1.000
_cell.length_c   1.000
_cell.angle_alpha   90.00
_cell.angle_beta   90.00
_cell.angle_gamma   90.00
#
_symmetry.space_group_name_H-M   'P 1'
#
loop_
_entity.id
_entity.type
_entity.pdbx_description
1 polymer ?
#
loop_
_entity_poly.entity_id
_entity_poly.type
_entity_poly.pdbx_seq_one_letter_code
_entity_poly.pdbx_strand_id
1 'polypeptide(L)'
;MARGRSASCEDVDDASKARDALRKKEESILRKYRRSIRGKNFVDLTMYQQLGLADIGFDVTNDQVKKAYHRVLIEHHPDKTGKTENDPNYLAVQKAFATFMDPQKKRAYDSQCDFDEWIPTGNEKILENDASGEGKSFYELYGPVFTANARFSENKPVPTLGGDDKPIDEVYAFYDFWNKFDSWRDFTHDSEHDVDSAEHRDHKRWMAKKNEAAGKKKKKKEYARLASLVDRALANDPRIRRVKQEEKDRKARAKREKEEAAQRLIDEENRKQEEAERAAKEAEEKEKESRKDAKMAKDKQKKLFRKVKKAFRELMTAASEQELEGAIDVIKTEDLCDSLDMEALQALVAACGGSADKLNASGLAAVNDALAKL
;
A
#
# COMPACT_ATOMS: atom_id res chain seq x y z
N MET A 1 14.75 -57.98 57.85
CA MET A 1 16.18 -57.67 57.65
C MET A 1 16.36 -57.13 56.24
N ALA A 2 16.63 -55.84 56.09
CA ALA A 2 16.89 -55.22 54.79
C ALA A 2 18.37 -55.45 54.42
N ARG A 3 18.63 -56.21 53.35
CA ARG A 3 19.98 -56.42 52.82
C ARG A 3 20.41 -55.16 52.06
N GLY A 4 21.51 -54.55 52.52
CA GLY A 4 22.13 -53.39 51.90
C GLY A 4 22.64 -53.71 50.50
N ARG A 5 22.31 -52.85 49.53
CA ARG A 5 22.91 -52.84 48.20
C ARG A 5 24.38 -52.40 48.33
N SER A 6 25.32 -53.30 48.07
CA SER A 6 26.72 -52.94 47.83
C SER A 6 26.81 -52.26 46.47
N ALA A 7 27.33 -51.03 46.42
CA ALA A 7 27.69 -50.39 45.16
C ALA A 7 28.73 -51.27 44.44
N SER A 8 28.53 -51.52 43.15
CA SER A 8 29.45 -52.33 42.33
C SER A 8 30.81 -51.63 42.23
N CYS A 9 31.91 -52.38 42.11
CA CYS A 9 33.25 -51.81 41.86
C CYS A 9 33.25 -50.90 40.61
N GLU A 10 32.40 -51.22 39.62
CA GLU A 10 32.22 -50.44 38.39
C GLU A 10 31.58 -49.06 38.66
N ASP A 11 30.65 -48.97 39.62
CA ASP A 11 30.01 -47.69 40.01
C ASP A 11 31.02 -46.73 40.67
N VAL A 12 32.00 -47.28 41.39
CA VAL A 12 33.05 -46.51 42.07
C VAL A 12 34.06 -45.97 41.06
N ASP A 13 34.43 -46.76 40.05
CA ASP A 13 35.34 -46.36 38.98
C ASP A 13 34.72 -45.28 38.07
N ASP A 14 33.43 -45.38 37.77
CA ASP A 14 32.73 -44.36 36.97
C ASP A 14 32.52 -43.05 37.74
N ALA A 15 32.25 -43.12 39.05
CA ALA A 15 32.23 -41.93 39.91
C ALA A 15 33.60 -41.24 40.01
N SER A 16 34.69 -42.01 40.03
CA SER A 16 36.07 -41.49 40.01
C SER A 16 36.40 -40.77 38.69
N LYS A 17 36.11 -41.42 37.54
CA LYS A 17 36.27 -40.82 36.21
C LYS A 17 35.47 -39.52 36.05
N ALA A 18 34.23 -39.49 36.57
CA ALA A 18 33.38 -38.30 36.54
C ALA A 18 33.98 -37.14 37.36
N ARG A 19 34.53 -37.41 38.55
CA ARG A 19 35.22 -36.41 39.38
C ARG A 19 36.48 -35.88 38.70
N ASP A 20 37.29 -36.73 38.09
CA ASP A 20 38.48 -36.33 37.36
C ASP A 20 38.15 -35.49 36.13
N ALA A 21 37.09 -35.84 35.40
CA ALA A 21 36.59 -35.04 34.28
C ALA A 21 36.13 -33.64 34.74
N LEU A 22 35.42 -33.57 35.86
CA LEU A 22 34.98 -32.30 36.46
C LEU A 22 36.17 -31.43 36.87
N ARG A 23 37.16 -32.03 37.55
CA ARG A 23 38.40 -31.34 37.95
C ARG A 23 39.17 -30.79 36.75
N LYS A 24 39.32 -31.59 35.68
CA LYS A 24 39.96 -31.14 34.43
C LYS A 24 39.20 -29.97 33.78
N LYS A 25 37.86 -30.01 33.82
CA LYS A 25 37.00 -28.92 33.32
C LYS A 25 37.18 -27.65 34.15
N GLU A 26 37.19 -27.77 35.47
CA GLU A 26 37.40 -26.64 36.38
C GLU A 26 38.78 -25.99 36.21
N GLU A 27 39.85 -26.79 36.12
CA GLU A 27 41.19 -26.27 35.87
C GLU A 27 41.30 -25.59 34.50
N SER A 28 40.60 -26.11 33.48
CA SER A 28 40.53 -25.46 32.17
C SER A 28 39.87 -24.07 32.25
N ILE A 29 38.79 -23.94 33.02
CA ILE A 29 38.11 -22.67 33.26
C ILE A 29 39.04 -21.71 34.02
N LEU A 30 39.67 -22.17 35.10
CA LEU A 30 40.63 -21.37 35.87
C LEU A 30 41.82 -20.93 35.03
N ARG A 31 42.35 -21.80 34.17
CA ARG A 31 43.45 -21.47 33.25
C ARG A 31 43.05 -20.37 32.28
N LYS A 32 41.82 -20.40 31.74
CA LYS A 32 41.28 -19.33 30.89
C LYS A 32 41.13 -18.03 31.68
N TYR A 33 40.59 -18.09 32.89
CA TYR A 33 40.46 -16.95 33.79
C TYR A 33 41.81 -16.30 34.13
N ARG A 34 42.80 -17.07 34.59
CA ARG A 34 44.15 -16.57 34.88
C ARG A 34 44.76 -15.88 33.66
N ARG A 35 44.50 -16.40 32.45
CA ARG A 35 44.95 -15.78 31.20
C ARG A 35 44.26 -14.46 30.91
N SER A 36 42.96 -14.32 31.21
CA SER A 36 42.18 -13.12 30.88
C SER A 36 42.53 -11.92 31.77
N ILE A 37 42.97 -12.16 33.00
CA ILE A 37 43.36 -11.13 33.98
C ILE A 37 44.87 -10.82 33.98
N ARG A 38 45.69 -11.65 33.33
CA ARG A 38 47.16 -11.51 33.33
C ARG A 38 47.60 -10.17 32.74
N GLY A 39 48.44 -9.45 33.49
CA GLY A 39 49.00 -8.16 33.07
C GLY A 39 48.03 -6.98 33.18
N LYS A 40 46.84 -7.18 33.77
CA LYS A 40 45.85 -6.13 34.00
C LYS A 40 45.76 -5.81 35.48
N ASN A 41 45.41 -4.56 35.79
CA ASN A 41 45.02 -4.21 37.15
C ASN A 41 43.65 -4.84 37.44
N PHE A 42 43.58 -5.67 38.48
CA PHE A 42 42.38 -6.45 38.79
C PHE A 42 41.19 -5.59 39.20
N VAL A 43 41.46 -4.48 39.89
CA VAL A 43 40.43 -3.55 40.38
C VAL A 43 39.74 -2.81 39.23
N ASP A 44 40.45 -2.58 38.14
CA ASP A 44 39.94 -1.87 36.95
C ASP A 44 39.13 -2.79 36.01
N LEU A 45 39.11 -4.10 36.29
CA LEU A 45 38.32 -5.06 35.52
C LEU A 45 36.83 -4.91 35.82
N THR A 46 35.98 -5.23 34.84
CA THR A 46 34.54 -5.32 35.09
C THR A 46 34.23 -6.42 36.10
N MET A 47 33.13 -6.32 36.85
CA MET A 47 32.73 -7.36 37.82
C MET A 47 32.54 -8.73 37.15
N TYR A 48 32.12 -8.73 35.88
CA TYR A 48 32.08 -9.92 35.04
C TYR A 48 33.47 -10.51 34.80
N GLN A 49 34.46 -9.68 34.47
CA GLN A 49 35.85 -10.12 34.31
C GLN A 49 36.48 -10.57 35.64
N GLN A 50 36.21 -9.85 36.73
CA GLN A 50 36.70 -10.19 38.07
C GLN A 50 36.27 -11.60 38.49
N LEU A 51 35.02 -11.98 38.23
CA LEU A 51 34.51 -13.33 38.51
C LEU A 51 34.78 -14.36 37.39
N GLY A 52 35.41 -13.98 36.27
CA GLY A 52 35.64 -14.89 35.14
C GLY A 52 34.37 -15.29 34.39
N LEU A 53 33.38 -14.40 34.36
CA LEU A 53 32.09 -14.52 33.69
C LEU A 53 32.01 -13.66 32.41
N ALA A 54 33.14 -13.11 31.94
CA ALA A 54 33.19 -12.23 30.77
C ALA A 54 32.62 -12.87 29.49
N ASP A 55 32.80 -14.18 29.31
CA ASP A 55 32.30 -14.91 28.14
C ASP A 55 30.76 -15.05 28.15
N ILE A 56 30.13 -15.02 29.33
CA ILE A 56 28.67 -15.14 29.50
C ILE A 56 28.03 -13.74 29.49
N GLY A 57 28.70 -12.75 30.10
CA GLY A 57 28.22 -11.38 30.18
C GLY A 57 26.91 -11.25 30.96
N PHE A 58 25.98 -10.45 30.45
CA PHE A 58 24.78 -10.01 31.15
C PHE A 58 23.75 -11.11 31.45
N ASP A 59 23.77 -12.21 30.68
CA ASP A 59 22.83 -13.33 30.77
C ASP A 59 23.22 -14.37 31.87
N VAL A 60 24.12 -13.98 32.77
CA VAL A 60 24.60 -14.87 33.83
C VAL A 60 23.50 -15.21 34.83
N THR A 61 23.39 -16.51 35.14
CA THR A 61 22.47 -17.03 36.17
C THR A 61 23.10 -17.00 37.56
N ASN A 62 22.28 -16.92 38.61
CA ASN A 62 22.75 -16.92 40.00
C ASN A 62 23.63 -18.15 40.34
N ASP A 63 23.33 -19.31 39.75
CA ASP A 63 24.12 -20.52 39.97
C ASP A 63 25.49 -20.46 39.30
N GLN A 64 25.58 -19.85 38.12
CA GLN A 64 26.85 -19.59 37.46
C GLN A 64 27.69 -18.57 38.26
N VAL A 65 27.05 -17.53 38.80
CA VAL A 65 27.69 -16.54 39.68
C VAL A 65 28.28 -17.22 40.92
N LYS A 66 27.50 -18.05 41.63
CA LYS A 66 27.99 -18.78 42.81
C LYS A 66 29.18 -19.68 42.49
N LYS A 67 29.08 -20.49 41.43
CA LYS A 67 30.17 -21.38 41.01
C LYS A 67 31.43 -20.60 40.61
N ALA A 68 31.27 -19.48 39.92
CA ALA A 68 32.37 -18.61 39.52
C ALA A 68 33.01 -17.92 40.73
N TYR A 69 32.20 -17.41 41.66
CA TYR A 69 32.64 -16.83 42.90
C TYR A 69 33.48 -17.82 43.72
N HIS A 70 33.02 -19.05 43.94
CA HIS A 70 33.81 -20.03 44.70
C HIS A 70 35.18 -20.33 44.05
N ARG A 71 35.23 -20.46 42.72
CA ARG A 71 36.48 -20.67 41.99
C ARG A 71 37.45 -19.50 42.17
N VAL A 72 36.96 -18.28 41.97
CA VAL A 72 37.78 -17.06 42.02
C VAL A 72 38.17 -16.69 43.45
N LEU A 73 37.26 -16.89 44.41
CA LEU A 73 37.49 -16.66 45.83
C LEU A 73 38.69 -17.48 46.30
N ILE A 74 38.76 -18.78 45.95
CA ILE A 74 39.90 -19.63 46.32
C ILE A 74 41.22 -19.07 45.76
N GLU A 75 41.22 -18.56 44.53
CA GLU A 75 42.43 -17.99 43.90
C GLU A 75 42.91 -16.69 44.57
N HIS A 76 41.99 -15.85 45.04
CA HIS A 76 42.31 -14.54 45.66
C HIS A 76 42.14 -14.52 47.18
N HIS A 77 41.91 -15.68 47.82
CA HIS A 77 41.73 -15.76 49.26
C HIS A 77 43.04 -15.36 49.97
N PRO A 78 42.98 -14.64 51.12
CA PRO A 78 44.17 -14.30 51.91
C PRO A 78 45.01 -15.53 52.28
N ASP A 79 44.36 -16.65 52.62
CA ASP A 79 45.02 -17.94 52.91
C ASP A 79 45.90 -18.46 51.75
N LYS A 80 45.48 -18.25 50.50
CA LYS A 80 46.22 -18.72 49.31
C LYS A 80 47.23 -17.69 48.79
N THR A 81 46.91 -16.41 48.90
CA THR A 81 47.77 -15.31 48.40
C THR A 81 48.81 -14.85 49.41
N GLY A 82 48.64 -15.19 50.69
CA GLY A 82 49.48 -14.71 51.80
C GLY A 82 49.28 -13.22 52.13
N LYS A 83 48.28 -12.57 51.53
CA LYS A 83 47.93 -11.17 51.77
C LYS A 83 46.89 -11.03 52.88
N THR A 84 46.71 -9.81 53.38
CA THR A 84 45.68 -9.51 54.38
C THR A 84 44.27 -9.55 53.79
N GLU A 85 43.26 -9.63 54.66
CA GLU A 85 41.84 -9.53 54.26
C GLU A 85 41.49 -8.17 53.60
N ASN A 86 42.37 -7.18 53.74
CA ASN A 86 42.25 -5.87 53.09
C ASN A 86 42.83 -5.85 51.66
N ASP A 87 43.19 -7.00 51.07
CA ASP A 87 43.66 -7.05 49.67
C ASP A 87 42.57 -6.50 48.74
N PRO A 88 42.87 -5.46 47.93
CA PRO A 88 41.90 -4.88 47.00
C PRO A 88 41.27 -5.91 46.06
N ASN A 89 42.01 -6.94 45.67
CA ASN A 89 41.50 -8.00 44.79
C ASN A 89 40.46 -8.87 45.49
N TYR A 90 40.72 -9.27 46.74
CA TYR A 90 39.79 -10.04 47.54
C TYR A 90 38.49 -9.27 47.79
N LEU A 91 38.60 -7.99 48.17
CA LEU A 91 37.45 -7.11 48.37
C LEU A 91 36.65 -6.88 47.08
N ALA A 92 37.32 -6.76 45.93
CA ALA A 92 36.66 -6.63 44.63
C ALA A 92 35.85 -7.90 44.27
N VAL A 93 36.39 -9.10 44.53
CA VAL A 93 35.68 -10.37 44.32
C VAL A 93 34.43 -10.47 45.21
N GLN A 94 34.55 -10.11 46.49
CA GLN A 94 33.40 -10.08 47.41
C GLN A 94 32.33 -9.08 46.97
N LYS A 95 32.75 -7.87 46.59
CA LYS A 95 31.84 -6.82 46.08
C LYS A 95 31.12 -7.27 44.82
N ALA A 96 31.82 -7.87 43.86
CA ALA A 96 31.22 -8.39 42.64
C ALA A 96 30.15 -9.46 42.91
N PHE A 97 30.43 -10.39 43.84
CA PHE A 97 29.46 -11.40 44.25
C PHE A 97 28.23 -10.80 44.93
N ALA A 98 28.43 -9.87 45.88
CA ALA A 98 27.33 -9.19 46.56
C ALA A 98 26.43 -8.39 45.60
N THR A 99 27.02 -7.77 44.58
CA THR A 99 26.28 -7.05 43.54
C THR A 99 25.47 -7.99 42.66
N PHE A 100 26.04 -9.11 42.19
CA PHE A 100 25.33 -10.03 41.29
C PHE A 100 24.30 -10.92 41.97
N MET A 101 24.43 -11.16 43.28
CA MET A 101 23.45 -11.92 44.04
C MET A 101 22.16 -11.13 44.34
N ASP A 102 22.23 -9.80 44.33
CA ASP A 102 21.09 -8.92 44.50
C ASP A 102 20.60 -8.43 43.13
N PRO A 103 19.39 -8.81 42.68
CA PRO A 103 18.87 -8.42 41.36
C PRO A 103 18.84 -6.91 41.13
N GLN A 104 18.57 -6.11 42.17
CA GLN A 104 18.50 -4.65 42.04
C GLN A 104 19.91 -4.07 41.85
N LYS A 105 20.89 -4.54 42.62
CA LYS A 105 22.29 -4.11 42.47
C LYS A 105 22.88 -4.55 41.15
N LYS A 106 22.57 -5.76 40.68
CA LYS A 106 22.96 -6.23 39.35
C LYS A 106 22.40 -5.33 38.26
N ARG A 107 21.10 -5.02 38.28
CA ARG A 107 20.48 -4.12 37.30
C ARG A 107 21.11 -2.73 37.33
N ALA A 108 21.36 -2.18 38.51
CA ALA A 108 22.02 -0.89 38.65
C ALA A 108 23.43 -0.91 38.04
N TYR A 109 24.23 -1.95 38.32
CA TYR A 109 25.57 -2.13 37.75
C TYR A 109 25.54 -2.31 36.22
N ASP A 110 24.67 -3.18 35.72
CA ASP A 110 24.54 -3.46 34.28
C ASP A 110 24.08 -2.23 33.48
N SER A 111 23.33 -1.33 34.12
CA SER A 111 22.89 -0.07 33.50
C SER A 111 24.02 0.95 33.31
N GLN A 112 25.11 0.82 34.08
CA GLN A 112 26.31 1.66 34.00
C GLN A 112 27.37 1.10 33.06
N CYS A 113 27.32 -0.20 32.79
CA CYS A 113 28.26 -0.84 31.88
C CYS A 113 28.16 -0.20 30.49
N ASP A 114 29.32 0.01 29.86
CA ASP A 114 29.45 0.64 28.55
C ASP A 114 28.37 0.19 27.56
N PHE A 115 27.75 1.17 26.93
CA PHE A 115 26.67 0.99 25.98
C PHE A 115 26.79 2.01 24.87
N ASP A 116 26.84 1.53 23.64
CA ASP A 116 26.76 2.41 22.47
C ASP A 116 25.31 2.87 22.28
N GLU A 117 25.07 4.15 22.56
CA GLU A 117 23.76 4.78 22.39
C GLU A 117 23.48 5.22 20.96
N TRP A 118 24.44 5.07 20.05
CA TRP A 118 24.30 5.42 18.65
C TRP A 118 23.12 4.68 18.00
N ILE A 119 22.36 5.43 17.19
CA ILE A 119 21.28 4.89 16.35
C ILE A 119 21.42 5.45 14.93
N PRO A 120 21.03 4.69 13.88
CA PRO A 120 21.01 5.19 12.52
C PRO A 120 20.19 6.47 12.39
N THR A 121 20.64 7.38 11.52
CA THR A 121 20.01 8.69 11.30
C THR A 121 18.69 8.59 10.54
N GLY A 122 18.52 7.52 9.75
CA GLY A 122 17.38 7.27 8.88
C GLY A 122 17.55 7.82 7.46
N ASN A 123 18.66 8.52 7.19
CA ASN A 123 18.99 9.09 5.88
C ASN A 123 20.02 8.24 5.12
N GLU A 124 20.48 7.14 5.71
CA GLU A 124 21.42 6.22 5.07
C GLU A 124 20.79 5.60 3.81
N LYS A 125 21.59 5.47 2.75
CA LYS A 125 21.18 4.67 1.59
C LYS A 125 21.13 3.20 1.99
N ILE A 126 19.94 2.61 1.87
CA ILE A 126 19.68 1.21 2.17
C ILE A 126 19.79 0.41 0.88
N LEU A 127 20.69 -0.57 0.90
CA LEU A 127 21.03 -1.44 -0.23
C LEU A 127 19.79 -2.05 -0.89
N GLU A 128 18.91 -2.63 -0.08
CA GLU A 128 17.73 -3.37 -0.52
C GLU A 128 16.62 -2.46 -1.08
N ASN A 129 16.70 -1.15 -0.82
CA ASN A 129 15.73 -0.16 -1.27
C ASN A 129 16.19 0.63 -2.51
N ASP A 130 17.48 0.55 -2.86
CA ASP A 130 18.08 1.31 -3.95
C ASP A 130 18.12 0.46 -5.23
N ALA A 131 17.63 1.01 -6.33
CA ALA A 131 17.61 0.30 -7.62
C ALA A 131 19.02 0.02 -8.19
N SER A 132 20.03 0.76 -7.74
CA SER A 132 21.43 0.63 -8.16
C SER A 132 22.20 -0.37 -7.30
N GLY A 133 21.61 -0.87 -6.21
CA GLY A 133 22.28 -1.76 -5.26
C GLY A 133 23.43 -1.07 -4.53
N GLU A 134 23.34 0.24 -4.30
CA GLU A 134 24.30 0.99 -3.50
C GLU A 134 23.79 1.21 -2.08
N GLY A 135 24.64 1.05 -1.06
CA GLY A 135 24.30 1.39 0.31
C GLY A 135 24.77 0.36 1.33
N LYS A 136 24.25 0.49 2.56
CA LYS A 136 24.43 -0.51 3.61
C LYS A 136 23.23 -1.43 3.66
N SER A 137 23.44 -2.70 3.97
CA SER A 137 22.31 -3.59 4.24
C SER A 137 21.51 -3.07 5.43
N PHE A 138 20.18 -3.03 5.29
CA PHE A 138 19.26 -2.68 6.36
C PHE A 138 19.50 -3.55 7.60
N TYR A 139 19.69 -4.85 7.40
CA TYR A 139 19.82 -5.83 8.47
C TYR A 139 21.14 -5.68 9.23
N GLU A 140 22.24 -5.39 8.52
CA GLU A 140 23.54 -5.11 9.15
C GLU A 140 23.58 -3.77 9.87
N LEU A 141 22.81 -2.78 9.39
CA LEU A 141 22.75 -1.45 9.99
C LEU A 141 21.89 -1.43 11.26
N TYR A 142 20.69 -2.02 11.22
CA TYR A 142 19.72 -1.95 12.33
C TYR A 142 19.77 -3.18 13.26
N GLY A 143 20.11 -4.36 12.73
CA GLY A 143 20.10 -5.62 13.49
C GLY A 143 20.98 -5.59 14.74
N PRO A 144 22.26 -5.18 14.66
CA PRO A 144 23.13 -5.07 15.82
C PRO A 144 22.61 -4.05 16.85
N VAL A 145 22.02 -2.94 16.39
CA VAL A 145 21.48 -1.90 17.26
C VAL A 145 20.27 -2.44 18.04
N PHE A 146 19.32 -3.10 17.39
CA PHE A 146 18.20 -3.74 18.11
C PHE A 146 18.68 -4.83 19.07
N THR A 147 19.66 -5.63 18.66
CA THR A 147 20.24 -6.69 19.52
C THR A 147 20.92 -6.11 20.76
N ALA A 148 21.67 -5.01 20.61
CA ALA A 148 22.30 -4.33 21.73
C ALA A 148 21.25 -3.76 22.70
N ASN A 149 20.18 -3.14 22.19
CA ASN A 149 19.10 -2.58 23.01
C ASN A 149 18.25 -3.67 23.69
N ALA A 150 18.12 -4.85 23.07
CA ALA A 150 17.34 -5.98 23.59
C ALA A 150 17.83 -6.46 24.97
N ARG A 151 19.10 -6.18 25.32
CA ARG A 151 19.67 -6.47 26.64
C ARG A 151 18.85 -5.85 27.78
N PHE A 152 18.29 -4.67 27.56
CA PHE A 152 17.54 -3.90 28.56
C PHE A 152 16.03 -4.22 28.61
N SER A 153 15.55 -5.19 27.84
CA SER A 153 14.12 -5.53 27.84
C SER A 153 13.71 -6.28 29.10
N GLU A 154 12.61 -5.86 29.73
CA GLU A 154 11.95 -6.59 30.83
C GLU A 154 11.23 -7.85 30.29
N ASN A 155 10.68 -7.78 29.08
CA ASN A 155 9.89 -8.85 28.47
C ASN A 155 10.77 -9.76 27.61
N LYS A 156 10.72 -11.07 27.87
CA LYS A 156 11.45 -12.10 27.12
C LYS A 156 10.46 -13.18 26.61
N PRO A 157 10.69 -13.81 25.45
CA PRO A 157 11.83 -13.61 24.53
C PRO A 157 11.70 -12.32 23.70
N VAL A 158 12.84 -11.71 23.36
CA VAL A 158 12.86 -10.51 22.50
C VAL A 158 12.89 -10.97 21.02
N PRO A 159 11.94 -10.52 20.18
CA PRO A 159 11.96 -10.86 18.76
C PRO A 159 13.18 -10.23 18.06
N THR A 160 13.83 -11.01 17.20
CA THR A 160 14.94 -10.54 16.37
C THR A 160 14.42 -9.87 15.10
N LEU A 161 15.19 -8.95 14.51
CA LEU A 161 14.82 -8.26 13.27
C LEU A 161 14.56 -9.23 12.09
N GLY A 162 15.24 -10.38 12.08
CA GLY A 162 15.14 -11.39 11.04
C GLY A 162 15.81 -10.97 9.73
N GLY A 163 15.50 -11.68 8.65
CA GLY A 163 15.94 -11.39 7.29
C GLY A 163 14.78 -11.04 6.35
N ASP A 164 15.09 -10.94 5.06
CA ASP A 164 14.12 -10.60 4.00
C ASP A 164 13.09 -11.72 3.73
N ASP A 165 13.40 -12.93 4.17
CA ASP A 165 12.57 -14.13 4.06
C ASP A 165 11.40 -14.17 5.05
N LYS A 166 11.39 -13.28 6.05
CA LYS A 166 10.39 -13.30 7.12
C LYS A 166 9.01 -12.87 6.62
N PRO A 167 7.94 -13.59 7.03
CA PRO A 167 6.57 -13.19 6.69
C PRO A 167 6.24 -11.84 7.34
N ILE A 168 5.45 -11.03 6.64
CA ILE A 168 5.15 -9.66 7.07
C ILE A 168 4.49 -9.59 8.45
N ASP A 169 3.72 -10.61 8.82
CA ASP A 169 3.08 -10.69 10.14
C ASP A 169 4.11 -10.79 11.29
N GLU A 170 5.19 -11.54 11.09
CA GLU A 170 6.31 -11.59 12.05
C GLU A 170 7.04 -10.25 12.12
N VAL A 171 7.16 -9.54 10.99
CA VAL A 171 7.75 -8.20 10.93
C VAL A 171 6.90 -7.21 11.72
N TYR A 172 5.57 -7.25 11.58
CA TYR A 172 4.67 -6.41 12.37
C TYR A 172 4.71 -6.76 13.87
N ALA A 173 4.78 -8.04 14.22
CA ALA A 173 4.93 -8.46 15.61
C ALA A 173 6.25 -7.97 16.23
N PHE A 174 7.35 -7.98 15.47
CA PHE A 174 8.62 -7.38 15.88
C PHE A 174 8.45 -5.88 16.19
N TYR A 175 7.85 -5.11 15.28
CA TYR A 175 7.64 -3.68 15.51
C TYR A 175 6.64 -3.40 16.65
N ASP A 176 5.61 -4.21 16.82
CA ASP A 176 4.66 -4.08 17.94
C ASP A 176 5.36 -4.30 19.30
N PHE A 177 6.24 -5.29 19.39
CA PHE A 177 7.07 -5.50 20.57
C PHE A 177 7.93 -4.27 20.90
N TRP A 178 8.62 -3.71 19.90
CA TRP A 178 9.49 -2.55 20.11
C TRP A 178 8.73 -1.24 20.39
N ASN A 179 7.53 -1.08 19.85
CA ASN A 179 6.64 0.03 20.21
C ASN A 179 6.15 -0.06 21.65
N LYS A 180 6.02 -1.28 22.19
CA LYS A 180 5.64 -1.56 23.59
C LYS A 180 6.86 -1.93 24.44
N PHE A 181 8.06 -1.52 24.02
CA PHE A 181 9.30 -1.91 24.69
C PHE A 181 9.31 -1.40 26.13
N ASP A 182 9.48 -2.31 27.09
CA ASP A 182 9.68 -1.95 28.49
C ASP A 182 11.13 -2.18 28.90
N SER A 183 11.75 -1.13 29.45
CA SER A 183 13.17 -1.09 29.76
C SER A 183 13.38 -1.11 31.27
N TRP A 184 14.14 -2.11 31.73
CA TRP A 184 14.60 -2.22 33.11
C TRP A 184 15.80 -1.34 33.42
N ARG A 185 16.41 -0.69 32.39
CA ARG A 185 17.61 0.16 32.55
C ARG A 185 17.36 1.25 33.59
N ASP A 186 18.29 1.32 34.54
CA ASP A 186 18.26 2.28 35.65
C ASP A 186 19.16 3.47 35.35
N PHE A 187 18.65 4.68 35.58
CA PHE A 187 19.34 5.94 35.37
C PHE A 187 19.59 6.71 36.67
N THR A 188 19.34 6.08 37.80
CA THR A 188 19.49 6.69 39.13
C THR A 188 20.87 6.46 39.74
N HIS A 189 21.76 5.67 39.10
CA HIS A 189 23.10 5.46 39.62
C HIS A 189 23.93 6.76 39.70
N ASP A 190 23.91 7.55 38.64
CA ASP A 190 24.63 8.82 38.53
C ASP A 190 23.80 9.98 39.10
N SER A 191 23.23 9.73 40.27
CA SER A 191 22.42 10.71 41.00
C SER A 191 23.32 11.76 41.64
N GLU A 192 22.95 13.03 41.48
CA GLU A 192 23.73 14.16 41.99
C GLU A 192 23.74 14.23 43.53
N HIS A 193 22.63 13.83 44.17
CA HIS A 193 22.52 13.90 45.63
C HIS A 193 22.73 12.54 46.28
N ASP A 194 23.68 12.45 47.22
CA ASP A 194 23.79 11.30 48.10
C ASP A 194 22.69 11.36 49.19
N VAL A 195 21.74 10.43 49.07
CA VAL A 195 20.56 10.35 49.93
C VAL A 195 20.92 9.92 51.36
N ASP A 196 22.07 9.27 51.57
CA ASP A 196 22.52 8.84 52.90
C ASP A 196 23.34 9.91 53.63
N SER A 197 23.82 10.93 52.92
CA SER A 197 24.43 12.14 53.48
C SER A 197 23.40 13.18 53.96
N ALA A 198 22.10 12.86 53.95
CA ALA A 198 21.04 13.78 54.33
C ALA A 198 20.99 14.06 55.84
N GLU A 199 21.04 15.33 56.22
CA GLU A 199 21.03 15.79 57.62
C GLU A 199 19.73 15.46 58.38
N HIS A 200 18.60 15.38 57.68
CA HIS A 200 17.29 15.15 58.29
C HIS A 200 16.31 14.54 57.26
N ARG A 201 15.17 14.03 57.75
CA ARG A 201 14.20 13.28 56.93
C ARG A 201 13.71 14.04 55.71
N ASP A 202 13.43 15.33 55.85
CA ASP A 202 12.89 16.14 54.76
C ASP A 202 13.96 16.47 53.72
N HIS A 203 15.21 16.66 54.15
CA HIS A 203 16.37 16.74 53.26
C HIS A 203 16.56 15.42 52.48
N LYS A 204 16.44 14.27 53.15
CA LYS A 204 16.50 12.93 52.51
C LYS A 204 15.43 12.78 51.42
N ARG A 205 14.20 13.20 51.71
CA ARG A 205 13.07 13.18 50.75
C ARG A 205 13.30 14.12 49.58
N TRP A 206 13.80 15.32 49.83
CA TRP A 206 14.11 16.30 48.78
C TRP A 206 15.21 15.78 47.84
N MET A 207 16.30 15.25 48.39
CA MET A 207 17.40 14.64 47.63
C MET A 207 16.91 13.47 46.76
N ALA A 208 16.15 12.54 47.37
CA ALA A 208 15.57 11.40 46.65
C ALA A 208 14.64 11.86 45.50
N LYS A 209 13.80 12.88 45.73
CA LYS A 209 12.91 13.43 44.70
C LYS A 209 13.67 14.09 43.55
N LYS A 210 14.78 14.78 43.84
CA LYS A 210 15.65 15.39 42.81
C LYS A 210 16.31 14.32 41.95
N ASN A 211 16.84 13.28 42.57
CA ASN A 211 17.43 12.13 41.88
C ASN A 211 16.41 11.40 41.01
N GLU A 212 15.20 11.15 41.54
CA GLU A 212 14.11 10.50 40.79
C GLU A 212 13.70 11.36 39.58
N ALA A 213 13.62 12.68 39.72
CA ALA A 213 13.31 13.58 38.62
C ALA A 213 14.41 13.57 37.53
N ALA A 214 15.68 13.55 37.93
CA ALA A 214 16.80 13.44 37.00
C ALA A 214 16.80 12.08 36.27
N GLY A 215 16.59 10.99 36.99
CA GLY A 215 16.45 9.64 36.44
C GLY A 215 15.28 9.54 35.45
N LYS A 216 14.11 10.08 35.80
CA LYS A 216 12.94 10.16 34.88
C LYS A 216 13.26 10.94 33.61
N LYS A 217 14.02 12.04 33.70
CA LYS A 217 14.43 12.82 32.52
C LYS A 217 15.36 12.02 31.61
N LYS A 218 16.34 11.29 32.16
CA LYS A 218 17.23 10.38 31.41
C LYS A 218 16.43 9.24 30.77
N LYS A 219 15.54 8.59 31.54
CA LYS A 219 14.65 7.54 31.05
C LYS A 219 13.76 8.03 29.91
N LYS A 220 13.16 9.23 30.02
CA LYS A 220 12.37 9.84 28.93
C LYS A 220 13.19 10.07 27.65
N LYS A 221 14.45 10.52 27.76
CA LYS A 221 15.35 10.66 26.61
C LYS A 221 15.64 9.31 25.97
N GLU A 222 15.83 8.27 26.77
CA GLU A 222 16.06 6.91 26.27
C GLU A 222 14.84 6.39 25.48
N TYR A 223 13.62 6.55 26.01
CA TYR A 223 12.41 6.18 25.26
C TYR A 223 12.25 6.99 23.97
N ALA A 224 12.58 8.28 23.98
CA ALA A 224 12.55 9.09 22.76
C ALA A 224 13.58 8.61 21.72
N ARG A 225 14.76 8.17 22.17
CA ARG A 225 15.80 7.57 21.32
C ARG A 225 15.33 6.24 20.73
N LEU A 226 14.74 5.37 21.54
CA LEU A 226 14.20 4.08 21.09
C LEU A 226 13.03 4.26 20.12
N ALA A 227 12.10 5.17 20.40
CA ALA A 227 11.01 5.50 19.46
C ALA A 227 11.57 5.99 18.12
N SER A 228 12.56 6.89 18.15
CA SER A 228 13.23 7.36 16.93
C SER A 228 13.92 6.22 16.16
N LEU A 229 14.56 5.27 16.86
CA LEU A 229 15.15 4.08 16.23
C LEU A 229 14.08 3.25 15.52
N VAL A 230 12.95 2.98 16.18
CA VAL A 230 11.85 2.19 15.64
C VAL A 230 11.22 2.86 14.43
N ASP A 231 10.90 4.16 14.53
CA ASP A 231 10.29 4.93 13.44
C ASP A 231 11.20 4.97 12.19
N ARG A 232 12.51 5.22 12.40
CA ARG A 232 13.48 5.25 11.31
C ARG A 232 13.69 3.89 10.68
N ALA A 233 13.70 2.82 11.48
CA ALA A 233 13.77 1.46 10.98
C ALA A 233 12.52 1.12 10.16
N LEU A 234 11.33 1.41 10.67
CA LEU A 234 10.06 1.13 9.99
C LEU A 234 9.95 1.87 8.65
N ALA A 235 10.40 3.13 8.59
CA ALA A 235 10.40 3.92 7.36
C ALA A 235 11.35 3.34 6.29
N ASN A 236 12.45 2.72 6.72
CA ASN A 236 13.51 2.21 5.85
C ASN A 236 13.48 0.68 5.65
N ASP A 237 12.59 -0.06 6.31
CA ASP A 237 12.51 -1.51 6.18
C ASP A 237 12.05 -1.91 4.77
N PRO A 238 12.86 -2.69 4.03
CA PRO A 238 12.55 -3.10 2.65
C PRO A 238 11.24 -3.88 2.53
N ARG A 239 10.93 -4.73 3.51
CA ARG A 239 9.73 -5.60 3.53
C ARG A 239 8.47 -4.75 3.67
N ILE A 240 8.50 -3.80 4.59
CA ILE A 240 7.39 -2.84 4.80
C ILE A 240 7.21 -1.95 3.56
N ARG A 241 8.32 -1.48 2.97
CA ARG A 241 8.29 -0.66 1.76
C ARG A 241 7.67 -1.41 0.57
N ARG A 242 8.01 -2.69 0.38
CA ARG A 242 7.40 -3.54 -0.66
C ARG A 242 5.89 -3.64 -0.50
N VAL A 243 5.42 -3.98 0.71
CA VAL A 243 3.97 -4.10 0.98
C VAL A 243 3.25 -2.77 0.74
N LYS A 244 3.84 -1.66 1.19
CA LYS A 244 3.29 -0.32 0.96
C LYS A 244 3.26 0.07 -0.52
N GLN A 245 4.27 -0.34 -1.29
CA GLN A 245 4.33 -0.09 -2.72
C GLN A 245 3.30 -0.94 -3.47
N GLU A 246 3.19 -2.22 -3.16
CA GLU A 246 2.19 -3.12 -3.73
C GLU A 246 0.75 -2.63 -3.44
N GLU A 247 0.50 -2.11 -2.23
CA GLU A 247 -0.80 -1.53 -1.88
C GLU A 247 -1.10 -0.26 -2.69
N LYS A 248 -0.11 0.62 -2.87
CA LYS A 248 -0.24 1.82 -3.71
C LYS A 248 -0.49 1.45 -5.17
N ASP A 249 0.25 0.48 -5.71
CA ASP A 249 0.10 0.03 -7.09
C ASP A 249 -1.25 -0.65 -7.31
N ARG A 250 -1.73 -1.44 -6.35
CA ARG A 250 -3.10 -2.00 -6.38
C ARG A 250 -4.16 -0.91 -6.40
N LYS A 251 -4.04 0.11 -5.54
CA LYS A 251 -4.97 1.26 -5.50
C LYS A 251 -4.91 2.06 -6.80
N ALA A 252 -3.72 2.29 -7.36
CA ALA A 252 -3.53 3.00 -8.61
C ALA A 252 -4.12 2.23 -9.81
N ARG A 253 -3.91 0.91 -9.89
CA ARG A 253 -4.52 0.04 -10.92
C ARG A 253 -6.04 0.06 -10.83
N ALA A 254 -6.60 -0.12 -9.63
CA ALA A 254 -8.05 -0.06 -9.44
C ALA A 254 -8.65 1.32 -9.78
N LYS A 255 -7.90 2.41 -9.59
CA LYS A 255 -8.33 3.75 -10.01
C LYS A 255 -8.30 3.90 -11.53
N ARG A 256 -7.21 3.48 -12.18
CA ARG A 256 -7.07 3.51 -13.65
C ARG A 256 -8.13 2.66 -14.33
N GLU A 257 -8.40 1.45 -13.83
CA GLU A 257 -9.45 0.57 -14.38
C GLU A 257 -10.84 1.21 -14.28
N LYS A 258 -11.13 1.94 -13.21
CA LYS A 258 -12.40 2.69 -13.07
C LYS A 258 -12.47 3.89 -14.02
N GLU A 259 -11.38 4.66 -14.14
CA GLU A 259 -11.29 5.79 -15.07
C GLU A 259 -11.44 5.32 -16.52
N GLU A 260 -10.77 4.23 -16.91
CA GLU A 260 -10.88 3.62 -18.24
C GLU A 260 -12.28 3.05 -18.49
N ALA A 261 -12.91 2.39 -17.50
CA ALA A 261 -14.27 1.89 -17.66
C ALA A 261 -15.29 3.03 -17.83
N ALA A 262 -15.15 4.12 -17.06
CA ALA A 262 -15.98 5.31 -17.22
C ALA A 262 -15.77 5.97 -18.59
N GLN A 263 -14.52 6.09 -19.05
CA GLN A 263 -14.21 6.64 -20.37
C GLN A 263 -14.81 5.79 -21.49
N ARG A 264 -14.71 4.45 -21.41
CA ARG A 264 -15.32 3.56 -22.41
C ARG A 264 -16.84 3.70 -22.49
N LEU A 265 -17.52 3.94 -21.36
CA LEU A 265 -18.96 4.19 -21.35
C LEU A 265 -19.32 5.52 -22.01
N ILE A 266 -18.57 6.58 -21.73
CA ILE A 266 -18.74 7.90 -22.36
C ILE A 266 -18.46 7.82 -23.86
N ASP A 267 -17.39 7.15 -24.26
CA ASP A 267 -17.04 6.95 -25.67
C ASP A 267 -18.11 6.13 -26.41
N GLU A 268 -18.69 5.12 -25.76
CA GLU A 268 -19.79 4.33 -26.34
C GLU A 268 -21.09 5.15 -26.46
N GLU A 269 -21.41 5.98 -25.47
CA GLU A 269 -22.57 6.89 -25.53
C GLU A 269 -22.40 7.95 -26.61
N ASN A 270 -21.24 8.61 -26.69
CA ASN A 270 -20.92 9.58 -27.74
C ASN A 270 -20.99 8.93 -29.13
N ARG A 271 -20.46 7.72 -29.29
CA ARG A 271 -20.54 7.00 -30.57
C ARG A 271 -21.99 6.70 -30.97
N LYS A 272 -22.86 6.32 -30.01
CA LYS A 272 -24.29 6.11 -30.26
C LYS A 272 -25.01 7.41 -30.62
N GLN A 273 -24.67 8.52 -29.96
CA GLN A 273 -25.24 9.84 -30.28
C GLN A 273 -24.80 10.32 -31.68
N GLU A 274 -23.52 10.19 -32.03
CA GLU A 274 -23.01 10.55 -33.36
C GLU A 274 -23.61 9.70 -34.48
N GLU A 275 -23.85 8.41 -34.23
CA GLU A 275 -24.52 7.52 -35.19
C GLU A 275 -26.00 7.90 -35.36
N ALA A 276 -26.70 8.20 -34.27
CA ALA A 276 -28.09 8.67 -34.31
C ALA A 276 -28.22 10.02 -35.02
N GLU A 277 -27.30 10.97 -34.79
CA GLU A 277 -27.30 12.28 -35.45
C GLU A 277 -27.01 12.14 -36.95
N ARG A 278 -26.07 11.27 -37.35
CA ARG A 278 -25.82 10.98 -38.77
C ARG A 278 -27.02 10.35 -39.44
N ALA A 279 -27.66 9.37 -38.80
CA ALA A 279 -28.88 8.75 -39.32
C ALA A 279 -30.04 9.75 -39.44
N ALA A 280 -30.20 10.66 -38.48
CA ALA A 280 -31.21 11.71 -38.53
C ALA A 280 -30.95 12.72 -39.66
N LYS A 281 -29.69 13.15 -39.85
CA LYS A 281 -29.30 14.03 -40.98
C LYS A 281 -29.54 13.36 -42.33
N GLU A 282 -29.17 12.09 -42.47
CA GLU A 282 -29.39 11.34 -43.71
C GLU A 282 -30.90 11.14 -43.99
N ALA A 283 -31.71 10.90 -42.96
CA ALA A 283 -33.16 10.81 -43.09
C ALA A 283 -33.78 12.17 -43.49
N GLU A 284 -33.33 13.28 -42.90
CA GLU A 284 -33.81 14.62 -43.24
C GLU A 284 -33.42 15.03 -44.68
N GLU A 285 -32.22 14.67 -45.13
CA GLU A 285 -31.77 14.89 -46.51
C GLU A 285 -32.63 14.09 -47.51
N LYS A 286 -32.88 12.80 -47.23
CA LYS A 286 -33.78 11.96 -48.04
C LYS A 286 -35.22 12.49 -48.06
N GLU A 287 -35.71 13.04 -46.95
CA GLU A 287 -37.04 13.66 -46.90
C GLU A 287 -37.08 14.96 -47.71
N LYS A 288 -36.04 15.81 -47.62
CA LYS A 288 -35.93 17.03 -48.43
C LYS A 288 -35.85 16.71 -49.93
N GLU A 289 -35.12 15.68 -50.30
CA GLU A 289 -34.99 15.22 -51.68
C GLU A 289 -36.34 14.69 -52.20
N SER A 290 -37.01 13.80 -51.46
CA SER A 290 -38.34 13.31 -51.85
C SER A 290 -39.41 14.41 -51.94
N ARG A 291 -39.36 15.44 -51.07
CA ARG A 291 -40.24 16.61 -51.17
C ARG A 291 -39.96 17.46 -52.41
N LYS A 292 -38.69 17.63 -52.80
CA LYS A 292 -38.32 18.33 -54.05
C LYS A 292 -38.80 17.54 -55.27
N ASP A 293 -38.59 16.23 -55.28
CA ASP A 293 -39.04 15.35 -56.36
C ASP A 293 -40.56 15.34 -56.50
N ALA A 294 -41.29 15.26 -55.38
CA ALA A 294 -42.76 15.35 -55.36
C ALA A 294 -43.27 16.70 -55.88
N LYS A 295 -42.60 17.81 -55.55
CA LYS A 295 -42.94 19.14 -56.07
C LYS A 295 -42.69 19.24 -57.57
N MET A 296 -41.54 18.75 -58.04
CA MET A 296 -41.22 18.69 -59.47
C MET A 296 -42.19 17.82 -60.25
N ALA A 297 -42.65 16.69 -59.69
CA ALA A 297 -43.67 15.85 -60.30
C ALA A 297 -45.03 16.56 -60.41
N LYS A 298 -45.48 17.25 -59.34
CA LYS A 298 -46.71 18.06 -59.37
C LYS A 298 -46.63 19.21 -60.38
N ASP A 299 -45.49 19.88 -60.48
CA ASP A 299 -45.31 20.97 -61.45
C ASP A 299 -45.28 20.46 -62.90
N LYS A 300 -44.70 19.27 -63.15
CA LYS A 300 -44.77 18.58 -64.45
C LYS A 300 -46.22 18.23 -64.83
N GLN A 301 -47.00 17.68 -63.90
CA GLN A 301 -48.42 17.37 -64.12
C GLN A 301 -49.25 18.63 -64.41
N LYS A 302 -49.06 19.73 -63.66
CA LYS A 302 -49.75 21.01 -63.93
C LYS A 302 -49.39 21.58 -65.30
N LYS A 303 -48.12 21.49 -65.72
CA LYS A 303 -47.69 21.91 -67.07
C LYS A 303 -48.34 21.06 -68.16
N LEU A 304 -48.44 19.75 -67.96
CA LEU A 304 -49.11 18.85 -68.89
C LEU A 304 -50.61 19.18 -68.98
N PHE A 305 -51.27 19.44 -67.85
CA PHE A 305 -52.69 19.77 -67.81
C PHE A 305 -53.00 21.07 -68.56
N ARG A 306 -52.16 22.10 -68.41
CA ARG A 306 -52.27 23.35 -69.19
C ARG A 306 -52.14 23.13 -70.69
N LYS A 307 -51.27 22.22 -71.14
CA LYS A 307 -51.14 21.88 -72.57
C LYS A 307 -52.39 21.19 -73.10
N VAL A 308 -52.97 20.27 -72.33
CA VAL A 308 -54.21 19.57 -72.69
C VAL A 308 -55.38 20.55 -72.78
N LYS A 309 -55.58 21.42 -71.77
CA LYS A 309 -56.61 22.48 -71.83
C LYS A 309 -56.41 23.40 -73.05
N LYS A 310 -55.16 23.79 -73.34
CA LYS A 310 -54.84 24.61 -74.52
C LYS A 310 -55.22 23.90 -75.83
N ALA A 311 -54.84 22.63 -75.98
CA ALA A 311 -55.17 21.84 -77.16
C ALA A 311 -56.69 21.67 -77.34
N PHE A 312 -57.42 21.45 -76.23
CA PHE A 312 -58.88 21.37 -76.25
C PHE A 312 -59.52 22.70 -76.70
N ARG A 313 -59.07 23.83 -76.16
CA ARG A 313 -59.54 25.17 -76.59
C ARG A 313 -59.29 25.41 -78.07
N GLU A 314 -58.08 25.13 -78.56
CA GLU A 314 -57.72 25.29 -79.98
C GLU A 314 -58.60 24.43 -80.90
N LEU A 315 -58.93 23.19 -80.48
CA LEU A 315 -59.86 22.32 -81.19
C LEU A 315 -61.29 22.87 -81.22
N MET A 316 -61.79 23.39 -80.09
CA MET A 316 -63.14 23.97 -80.03
C MET A 316 -63.24 25.28 -80.82
N THR A 317 -62.19 26.11 -80.83
CA THR A 317 -62.12 27.30 -81.68
C THR A 317 -62.14 26.91 -83.17
N ALA A 318 -61.32 25.94 -83.58
CA ALA A 318 -61.30 25.46 -84.97
C ALA A 318 -62.66 24.85 -85.39
N ALA A 319 -63.34 24.14 -84.49
CA ALA A 319 -64.68 23.60 -84.73
C ALA A 319 -65.73 24.71 -84.90
N SER A 320 -65.63 25.78 -84.12
CA SER A 320 -66.50 26.96 -84.24
C SER A 320 -66.24 27.77 -85.50
N GLU A 321 -64.97 27.90 -85.93
CA GLU A 321 -64.60 28.61 -87.17
C GLU A 321 -65.02 27.85 -88.45
N GLN A 322 -65.08 26.51 -88.39
CA GLN A 322 -65.53 25.64 -89.48
C GLN A 322 -67.06 25.43 -89.50
N GLU A 323 -67.82 26.12 -88.65
CA GLU A 323 -69.29 25.99 -88.51
C GLU A 323 -69.77 24.52 -88.39
N LEU A 324 -69.00 23.67 -87.70
CA LEU A 324 -69.35 22.26 -87.55
C LEU A 324 -70.55 22.07 -86.62
N GLU A 325 -71.49 21.22 -87.04
CA GLU A 325 -72.69 20.88 -86.27
C GLU A 325 -72.28 20.18 -84.96
N GLY A 326 -72.58 20.83 -83.82
CA GLY A 326 -72.16 20.37 -82.48
C GLY A 326 -70.96 21.10 -81.87
N ALA A 327 -70.44 22.16 -82.50
CA ALA A 327 -69.47 23.05 -81.88
C ALA A 327 -70.07 23.75 -80.63
N ILE A 328 -69.31 23.79 -79.55
CA ILE A 328 -69.70 24.45 -78.29
C ILE A 328 -69.14 25.87 -78.23
N ASP A 329 -69.84 26.75 -77.52
CA ASP A 329 -69.39 28.12 -77.33
C ASP A 329 -68.19 28.23 -76.38
N VAL A 330 -67.57 29.42 -76.35
CA VAL A 330 -66.36 29.70 -75.56
C VAL A 330 -66.61 29.52 -74.06
N ILE A 331 -67.83 29.79 -73.57
CA ILE A 331 -68.16 29.69 -72.14
C ILE A 331 -68.22 28.22 -71.74
N LYS A 332 -68.94 27.39 -72.50
CA LYS A 332 -69.05 25.93 -72.30
C LYS A 332 -67.71 25.22 -72.43
N THR A 333 -66.82 25.73 -73.30
CA THR A 333 -65.46 25.22 -73.45
C THR A 333 -64.62 25.45 -72.18
N GLU A 334 -64.77 26.61 -71.53
CA GLU A 334 -64.08 26.90 -70.27
C GLU A 334 -64.66 26.12 -69.10
N ASP A 335 -65.99 25.96 -69.03
CA ASP A 335 -66.64 25.14 -67.99
C ASP A 335 -66.14 23.68 -68.04
N LEU A 336 -66.07 23.08 -69.24
CA LEU A 336 -65.49 21.77 -69.44
C LEU A 336 -64.00 21.70 -69.08
N CYS A 337 -63.23 22.73 -69.41
CA CYS A 337 -61.82 22.81 -69.03
C CYS A 337 -61.65 22.82 -67.51
N ASP A 338 -62.53 23.49 -66.77
CA ASP A 338 -62.38 23.65 -65.32
C ASP A 338 -62.96 22.50 -64.50
N SER A 339 -63.95 21.79 -65.04
CA SER A 339 -64.62 20.71 -64.32
C SER A 339 -64.08 19.30 -64.61
N LEU A 340 -63.43 19.09 -65.75
CA LEU A 340 -62.90 17.78 -66.12
C LEU A 340 -61.44 17.58 -65.66
N ASP A 341 -61.09 16.34 -65.34
CA ASP A 341 -59.71 15.96 -65.05
C ASP A 341 -58.86 15.83 -66.33
N MET A 342 -57.55 15.62 -66.15
CA MET A 342 -56.61 15.54 -67.27
C MET A 342 -56.92 14.38 -68.22
N GLU A 343 -57.36 13.24 -67.69
CA GLU A 343 -57.58 12.02 -68.46
C GLU A 343 -58.84 12.15 -69.32
N ALA A 344 -59.92 12.69 -68.73
CA ALA A 344 -61.15 13.03 -69.44
C ALA A 344 -60.93 14.08 -70.53
N LEU A 345 -60.19 15.16 -70.25
CA LEU A 345 -59.87 16.18 -71.26
C LEU A 345 -58.96 15.64 -72.37
N GLN A 346 -57.99 14.76 -72.05
CA GLN A 346 -57.18 14.10 -73.07
C GLN A 346 -58.01 13.18 -73.96
N ALA A 347 -58.96 12.45 -73.38
CA ALA A 347 -59.88 11.60 -74.13
C ALA A 347 -60.74 12.42 -75.10
N LEU A 348 -61.23 13.60 -74.68
CA LEU A 348 -61.97 14.52 -75.55
C LEU A 348 -61.10 15.11 -76.66
N VAL A 349 -59.87 15.56 -76.32
CA VAL A 349 -58.89 16.04 -77.32
C VAL A 349 -58.59 14.95 -78.35
N ALA A 350 -58.41 13.70 -77.93
CA ALA A 350 -58.17 12.56 -78.81
C ALA A 350 -59.40 12.23 -79.67
N ALA A 351 -60.61 12.24 -79.09
CA ALA A 351 -61.86 12.01 -79.82
C ALA A 351 -62.07 13.06 -80.92
N CYS A 352 -61.67 14.31 -80.68
CA CYS A 352 -61.70 15.41 -81.66
C CYS A 352 -60.52 15.39 -82.66
N GLY A 353 -59.69 14.35 -82.68
CA GLY A 353 -58.60 14.19 -83.68
C GLY A 353 -57.24 14.75 -83.26
N GLY A 354 -57.10 15.22 -82.01
CA GLY A 354 -55.83 15.52 -81.36
C GLY A 354 -55.15 16.85 -81.74
N SER A 355 -55.52 17.46 -82.88
CA SER A 355 -55.01 18.76 -83.33
C SER A 355 -55.98 19.44 -84.28
N ALA A 356 -56.00 20.77 -84.32
CA ALA A 356 -56.90 21.56 -85.18
C ALA A 356 -56.85 21.16 -86.67
N ASP A 357 -55.68 20.76 -87.19
CA ASP A 357 -55.49 20.34 -88.59
C ASP A 357 -56.11 18.97 -88.93
N LYS A 358 -56.46 18.17 -87.92
CA LYS A 358 -57.03 16.82 -88.05
C LYS A 358 -58.36 16.69 -87.31
N LEU A 359 -59.10 17.80 -87.23
CA LEU A 359 -60.34 17.90 -86.48
C LEU A 359 -61.33 16.83 -86.94
N ASN A 360 -61.73 15.95 -86.02
CA ASN A 360 -62.73 14.92 -86.30
C ASN A 360 -64.10 15.37 -85.77
N ALA A 361 -65.00 15.72 -86.69
CA ALA A 361 -66.35 16.18 -86.37
C ALA A 361 -67.17 15.15 -85.57
N SER A 362 -66.91 13.84 -85.72
CA SER A 362 -67.61 12.81 -84.92
C SER A 362 -67.27 12.88 -83.43
N GLY A 363 -66.11 13.46 -83.09
CA GLY A 363 -65.66 13.66 -81.70
C GLY A 363 -66.45 14.74 -80.95
N LEU A 364 -67.11 15.66 -81.65
CA LEU A 364 -67.92 16.73 -81.04
C LEU A 364 -69.17 16.18 -80.34
N ALA A 365 -69.66 15.00 -80.74
CA ALA A 365 -70.72 14.30 -80.01
C ALA A 365 -70.27 13.96 -78.59
N ALA A 366 -69.04 13.47 -78.41
CA ALA A 366 -68.48 13.15 -77.10
C ALA A 366 -68.25 14.40 -76.22
N VAL A 367 -67.96 15.55 -76.85
CA VAL A 367 -67.84 16.84 -76.15
C VAL A 367 -69.18 17.30 -75.61
N ASN A 368 -70.25 17.22 -76.41
CA ASN A 368 -71.60 17.54 -75.95
C ASN A 368 -72.11 16.57 -74.89
N ASP A 369 -71.76 15.28 -75.01
CA ASP A 369 -72.12 14.26 -74.03
C ASP A 369 -71.41 14.48 -72.68
N ALA A 370 -70.17 14.99 -72.71
CA ALA A 370 -69.44 15.40 -71.52
C ALA A 370 -70.02 16.68 -70.91
N LEU A 371 -70.43 17.64 -71.74
CA LEU A 371 -71.09 18.87 -71.31
C LEU A 371 -72.46 18.60 -70.67
N ALA A 372 -73.21 17.61 -71.16
CA ALA A 372 -74.51 17.24 -70.60
C ALA A 372 -74.43 16.50 -69.26
N LYS A 373 -73.25 15.98 -68.91
CA LYS A 373 -72.95 15.31 -67.63
C LYS A 373 -72.39 16.27 -66.58
N LEU A 374 -72.12 17.50 -67.00
CA LEU A 374 -71.72 18.65 -66.20
C LEU A 374 -72.96 19.39 -65.70
#